data_AF-A0A5D0QZH5-F1
#
_entry.id   AF-A0A5D0QZH5-F1
#
_cell.length_a   1.000
_cell.length_b   1.000
_cell.length_c   1.000
_cell.angle_alpha   90.00
_cell.angle_beta   90.00
_cell.angle_gamma   90.00
#
_symmetry.space_group_name_H-M   'P 1'
#
loop_
_entity.id
_entity.type
_entity.pdbx_description
1 polymer ?
#
loop_
_entity_poly.entity_id
_entity_poly.type
_entity_poly.pdbx_seq_one_letter_code
_entity_poly.pdbx_strand_id
1 'polypeptide(L)'
;MKSLVILLLTSLFFNSCKTETNNPEIKNSYVKDNNIHIVFTDDKQKQITFNGSDETPLFYKNKEKIIFVRTVKENGINREYERKKLMIVSIDDLTERTITEKKPFKDGNDNSNEIFRIGNPTISIDSSSIYFTTEKWVTGDELVKVNIENGKWDELFASNHFEYFTKGIYKGLFLITRSEIRDKGRASYNMLVNEKGIVEKEFENEKSAKNFMKTIKSAR
;
A
#
# COMPACT_ATOMS: atom_id res chain seq x y z
N MET A 1 46.73 12.03 -68.46
CA MET A 1 46.59 10.86 -67.55
C MET A 1 46.20 11.40 -66.19
N LYS A 2 44.96 11.19 -65.75
CA LYS A 2 44.48 11.56 -64.41
C LYS A 2 44.18 10.25 -63.68
N SER A 3 44.95 9.94 -62.65
CA SER A 3 44.69 8.79 -61.76
C SER A 3 43.61 9.18 -60.76
N LEU A 4 42.54 8.40 -60.74
CA LEU A 4 41.44 8.47 -59.78
C LEU A 4 41.76 7.50 -58.64
N VAL A 5 42.02 8.03 -57.45
CA VAL A 5 42.18 7.24 -56.21
C VAL A 5 40.79 7.11 -55.59
N ILE A 6 40.27 5.88 -55.52
CA ILE A 6 39.03 5.55 -54.82
C ILE A 6 39.42 5.10 -53.41
N LEU A 7 39.06 5.91 -52.40
CA LEU A 7 39.19 5.57 -50.99
C LEU A 7 37.94 4.78 -50.56
N LEU A 8 38.12 3.52 -50.16
CA LEU A 8 37.06 2.66 -49.63
C LEU A 8 36.96 2.88 -48.11
N LEU A 9 35.93 3.60 -47.66
CA LEU A 9 35.59 3.72 -46.23
C LEU A 9 34.80 2.47 -45.80
N THR A 10 35.42 1.62 -45.00
CA THR A 10 34.75 0.51 -44.29
C THR A 10 34.23 1.02 -42.96
N SER A 11 32.91 1.19 -42.84
CA SER A 11 32.24 1.46 -41.57
C SER A 11 32.16 0.17 -40.74
N LEU A 12 32.90 0.13 -39.64
CA LEU A 12 32.73 -0.87 -38.58
C LEU A 12 31.40 -0.60 -37.86
N PHE A 13 30.36 -1.35 -38.23
CA PHE A 13 29.16 -1.46 -37.41
C PHE A 13 29.49 -2.26 -36.15
N PHE A 14 29.78 -1.55 -35.05
CA PHE A 14 29.69 -2.11 -33.71
C PHE A 14 28.22 -2.39 -33.42
N ASN A 15 27.78 -3.63 -33.66
CA ASN A 15 26.56 -4.15 -33.07
C ASN A 15 26.76 -4.19 -31.55
N SER A 16 26.25 -3.16 -30.86
CA SER A 16 26.01 -3.23 -29.43
C SER A 16 24.92 -4.28 -29.21
N CYS A 17 25.33 -5.52 -28.98
CA CYS A 17 24.47 -6.56 -28.47
C CYS A 17 24.06 -6.12 -27.06
N LYS A 18 22.88 -5.51 -26.93
CA LYS A 18 22.21 -5.37 -25.64
C LYS A 18 22.00 -6.78 -25.12
N THR A 19 22.86 -7.22 -24.21
CA THR A 19 22.54 -8.35 -23.36
C THR A 19 21.31 -7.94 -22.55
N GLU A 20 20.13 -8.40 -22.97
CA GLU A 20 18.98 -8.50 -22.09
C GLU A 20 19.41 -9.43 -20.95
N THR A 21 19.89 -8.83 -19.87
CA THR A 21 20.00 -9.53 -18.59
C THR A 21 18.57 -9.90 -18.22
N ASN A 22 18.18 -11.13 -18.55
CA ASN A 22 16.95 -11.76 -18.08
C ASN A 22 17.05 -11.89 -16.56
N ASN A 23 16.81 -10.78 -15.85
CA ASN A 23 16.68 -10.81 -14.42
C ASN A 23 15.47 -11.72 -14.10
N PRO A 24 15.63 -12.70 -13.21
CA PRO A 24 14.54 -13.58 -12.86
C PRO A 24 13.36 -12.77 -12.33
N GLU A 25 12.14 -13.17 -12.70
CA GLU A 25 10.93 -12.48 -12.25
C GLU A 25 10.78 -12.55 -10.72
N ILE A 26 10.11 -11.56 -10.13
CA ILE A 26 9.86 -11.53 -8.69
C ILE A 26 8.69 -12.47 -8.36
N LYS A 27 8.92 -13.44 -7.47
CA LYS A 27 7.94 -14.43 -7.01
C LYS A 27 7.07 -13.86 -5.88
N ASN A 28 7.68 -13.39 -4.79
CA ASN A 28 6.98 -12.82 -3.64
C ASN A 28 7.88 -11.86 -2.83
N SER A 29 7.31 -11.27 -1.78
CA SER A 29 8.00 -10.50 -0.75
C SER A 29 7.67 -11.04 0.64
N TYR A 30 8.56 -10.81 1.61
CA TYR A 30 8.37 -11.16 3.01
C TYR A 30 9.17 -10.23 3.91
N VAL A 31 8.86 -10.26 5.21
CA VAL A 31 9.58 -9.50 6.24
C VAL A 31 10.46 -10.44 7.05
N LYS A 32 11.73 -10.09 7.21
CA LYS A 32 12.69 -10.78 8.08
C LYS A 32 13.51 -9.73 8.83
N ASP A 33 13.64 -9.90 10.14
CA ASP A 33 14.36 -8.94 11.00
C ASP A 33 13.90 -7.48 10.79
N ASN A 34 12.58 -7.30 10.58
CA ASN A 34 11.92 -6.02 10.26
C ASN A 34 12.50 -5.31 9.02
N ASN A 35 13.03 -6.07 8.07
CA ASN A 35 13.43 -5.61 6.75
C ASN A 35 12.64 -6.36 5.68
N ILE A 36 12.44 -5.70 4.55
CA ILE A 36 11.71 -6.29 3.43
C ILE A 36 12.69 -7.04 2.55
N HIS A 37 12.34 -8.28 2.21
CA HIS A 37 13.05 -9.11 1.26
C HIS A 37 12.12 -9.49 0.11
N ILE A 38 12.70 -9.71 -1.06
CA ILE A 38 12.03 -10.34 -2.21
C ILE A 38 12.68 -11.68 -2.53
N VAL A 39 11.86 -12.59 -3.05
CA VAL A 39 12.32 -13.86 -3.64
C VAL A 39 12.03 -13.82 -5.13
N PHE A 40 13.01 -14.22 -5.92
CA PHE A 40 12.88 -14.36 -7.37
C PHE A 40 12.37 -15.76 -7.76
N THR A 41 12.03 -15.97 -9.02
CA THR A 41 11.58 -17.28 -9.54
C THR A 41 12.66 -18.35 -9.50
N ASP A 42 13.94 -17.97 -9.44
CA ASP A 42 15.08 -18.87 -9.24
C ASP A 42 15.44 -19.08 -7.75
N ASP A 43 14.55 -18.68 -6.85
CA ASP A 43 14.68 -18.73 -5.39
C ASP A 43 15.85 -17.92 -4.80
N LYS A 44 16.56 -17.13 -5.61
CA LYS A 44 17.47 -16.10 -5.08
C LYS A 44 16.67 -15.05 -4.31
N GLN A 45 17.36 -14.42 -3.36
CA GLN A 45 16.76 -13.42 -2.48
C GLN A 45 17.52 -12.09 -2.58
N LYS A 46 16.79 -10.98 -2.45
CA LYS A 46 17.36 -9.64 -2.34
C LYS A 46 16.69 -8.92 -1.17
N GLN A 47 17.50 -8.36 -0.28
CA GLN A 47 17.03 -7.44 0.74
C GLN A 47 16.77 -6.07 0.10
N ILE A 48 15.61 -5.49 0.39
CA ILE A 48 15.14 -4.24 -0.20
C ILE A 48 15.24 -3.08 0.78
N THR A 49 15.00 -3.31 2.07
CA THR A 49 15.14 -2.27 3.10
C THR A 49 16.13 -2.68 4.18
N PHE A 50 16.66 -1.69 4.91
CA PHE A 50 17.78 -1.89 5.85
C PHE A 50 17.58 -1.22 7.21
N ASN A 51 16.40 -0.63 7.46
CA ASN A 51 16.13 0.16 8.67
C ASN A 51 15.71 -0.68 9.88
N GLY A 52 15.31 -1.95 9.70
CA GLY A 52 14.92 -2.81 10.82
C GLY A 52 13.62 -2.39 11.50
N SER A 53 12.73 -1.70 10.79
CA SER A 53 11.41 -1.28 11.29
C SER A 53 10.31 -1.27 10.24
N ASP A 54 10.46 -2.07 9.19
CA ASP A 54 9.61 -2.09 8.00
C ASP A 54 8.69 -3.31 7.97
N GLU A 55 7.42 -3.10 7.61
CA GLU A 55 6.37 -4.10 7.61
C GLU A 55 5.37 -3.93 6.45
N THR A 56 4.55 -4.96 6.21
CA THR A 56 3.44 -4.95 5.24
C THR A 56 3.85 -4.57 3.79
N PRO A 57 4.77 -5.31 3.15
CA PRO A 57 5.21 -5.01 1.80
C PRO A 57 4.09 -5.26 0.76
N LEU A 58 3.83 -4.28 -0.09
CA LEU A 58 2.88 -4.33 -1.19
C LEU A 58 3.59 -4.03 -2.51
N PHE A 59 3.50 -4.93 -3.49
CA PHE A 59 4.03 -4.67 -4.82
C PHE A 59 3.24 -3.56 -5.53
N TYR A 60 3.97 -2.64 -6.15
CA TYR A 60 3.44 -1.50 -6.89
C TYR A 60 4.09 -1.43 -8.28
N LYS A 61 3.35 -0.90 -9.27
CA LYS A 61 3.78 -0.76 -10.68
C LYS A 61 4.46 -2.03 -11.21
N ASN A 62 3.69 -3.11 -11.40
CA ASN A 62 4.20 -4.39 -11.91
C ASN A 62 5.43 -4.94 -11.19
N LYS A 63 5.49 -4.74 -9.85
CA LYS A 63 6.61 -5.16 -8.99
C LYS A 63 7.91 -4.39 -9.26
N GLU A 64 7.86 -3.17 -9.82
CA GLU A 64 9.03 -2.28 -9.89
C GLU A 64 9.32 -1.62 -8.53
N LYS A 65 8.29 -1.49 -7.69
CA LYS A 65 8.38 -0.82 -6.39
C LYS A 65 7.67 -1.61 -5.31
N ILE A 66 8.02 -1.34 -4.06
CA ILE A 66 7.33 -1.84 -2.88
C ILE A 66 6.85 -0.66 -2.05
N ILE A 67 5.56 -0.64 -1.72
CA ILE A 67 4.99 0.23 -0.69
C ILE A 67 5.03 -0.53 0.63
N PHE A 68 5.36 0.14 1.72
CA PHE A 68 5.47 -0.49 3.04
C PHE A 68 5.20 0.49 4.17
N VAL A 69 4.98 -0.05 5.36
CA VAL A 69 4.83 0.72 6.59
C VAL A 69 6.15 0.70 7.34
N ARG A 70 6.64 1.88 7.76
CA ARG A 70 7.83 2.01 8.59
C ARG A 70 7.46 2.52 9.97
N THR A 71 7.98 1.87 11.00
CA THR A 71 7.90 2.35 12.39
C THR A 71 9.08 3.27 12.69
N VAL A 72 8.80 4.43 13.26
CA VAL A 72 9.80 5.42 13.65
C VAL A 72 9.68 5.68 15.14
N LYS A 73 10.79 5.48 15.85
CA LYS A 73 10.91 5.82 17.27
C LYS A 73 11.18 7.32 17.39
N GLU A 74 10.40 7.98 18.22
CA GLU A 74 10.46 9.40 18.46
C GLU A 74 10.67 9.69 19.94
N ASN A 75 11.47 10.71 20.21
CA ASN A 75 11.70 11.22 21.57
C ASN A 75 10.79 12.42 21.79
N GLY A 76 9.62 12.19 22.38
CA GLY A 76 8.70 13.25 22.78
C GLY A 76 9.18 13.97 24.05
N ILE A 77 8.55 15.12 24.34
CA ILE A 77 8.90 15.97 25.48
C ILE A 77 8.94 15.21 26.81
N ASN A 78 8.00 14.26 27.00
CA ASN A 78 7.83 13.52 28.26
C ASN A 78 7.75 11.99 28.09
N ARG A 79 7.94 11.48 26.87
CA ARG A 79 7.86 10.04 26.58
C ARG A 79 8.49 9.70 25.24
N GLU A 80 9.08 8.52 25.16
CA GLU A 80 9.33 7.87 23.89
C GLU A 80 8.01 7.34 23.32
N TYR A 81 7.85 7.41 22.01
CA TYR A 81 6.71 6.82 21.32
C TYR A 81 7.10 6.35 19.93
N GLU A 82 6.25 5.51 19.34
CA GLU A 82 6.44 5.01 17.99
C GLU A 82 5.33 5.54 17.09
N ARG A 83 5.71 6.06 15.92
CA ARG A 83 4.78 6.47 14.87
C ARG A 83 5.04 5.69 13.60
N LYS A 84 4.10 5.75 12.67
CA LYS A 84 4.13 5.05 11.39
C LYS A 84 4.33 6.03 10.24
N LYS A 85 5.04 5.58 9.21
CA LYS A 85 5.14 6.22 7.91
C LYS A 85 4.69 5.25 6.84
N LEU A 86 4.05 5.77 5.81
CA LEU A 86 3.87 5.02 4.58
C LEU A 86 5.00 5.39 3.62
N MET A 87 5.77 4.39 3.22
CA MET A 87 6.99 4.52 2.43
C MET A 87 6.84 3.80 1.10
N ILE A 88 7.67 4.16 0.14
CA ILE A 88 7.83 3.43 -1.11
C ILE A 88 9.31 3.34 -1.48
N VAL A 89 9.73 2.18 -1.95
CA VAL A 89 11.11 1.88 -2.37
C VAL A 89 11.12 1.28 -3.77
N SER A 90 12.07 1.72 -4.59
CA SER A 90 12.36 1.14 -5.89
C SER A 90 13.17 -0.15 -5.72
N ILE A 91 12.79 -1.21 -6.43
CA ILE A 91 13.47 -2.50 -6.30
C ILE A 91 14.83 -2.49 -7.00
N ASP A 92 15.00 -1.67 -8.04
CA ASP A 92 16.21 -1.65 -8.85
C ASP A 92 17.36 -0.95 -8.13
N ASP A 93 17.15 0.31 -7.78
CA ASP A 93 18.17 1.23 -7.23
C ASP A 93 18.05 1.45 -5.71
N LEU A 94 17.03 0.87 -5.07
CA LEU A 94 16.77 1.00 -3.63
C LEU A 94 16.45 2.43 -3.18
N THR A 95 16.11 3.33 -4.12
CA THR A 95 15.71 4.70 -3.77
C THR A 95 14.39 4.68 -3.02
N GLU A 96 14.39 5.23 -1.81
CA GLU A 96 13.21 5.35 -0.95
C GLU A 96 12.61 6.77 -1.01
N ARG A 97 11.29 6.88 -0.87
CA ARG A 97 10.62 8.12 -0.52
C ARG A 97 9.45 7.89 0.42
N THR A 98 9.11 8.91 1.19
CA THR A 98 7.88 8.94 1.99
C THR A 98 6.67 9.20 1.08
N ILE A 99 5.59 8.43 1.23
CA ILE A 99 4.27 8.75 0.66
C ILE A 99 3.53 9.69 1.61
N THR A 100 3.44 9.30 2.89
CA THR A 100 2.88 10.13 3.96
C THR A 100 3.46 9.74 5.31
N GLU A 101 3.59 10.72 6.21
CA GLU A 101 4.09 10.51 7.57
C GLU A 101 3.29 11.24 8.65
N LYS A 102 2.31 12.05 8.25
CA LYS A 102 1.44 12.83 9.15
C LYS A 102 0.05 12.94 8.54
N LYS A 103 -0.95 12.98 9.42
CA LYS A 103 -2.35 13.29 9.09
C LYS A 103 -2.46 14.79 8.76
N PRO A 104 -3.37 15.19 7.86
CA PRO A 104 -3.66 16.60 7.61
C PRO A 104 -4.52 17.23 8.73
N PHE A 105 -4.89 16.45 9.76
CA PHE A 105 -5.72 16.85 10.89
C PHE A 105 -5.13 16.36 12.21
N LYS A 106 -5.56 16.99 13.31
CA LYS A 106 -5.35 16.49 14.68
C LYS A 106 -6.43 15.48 15.03
N ASP A 107 -6.07 14.32 15.58
CA ASP A 107 -7.06 13.35 16.03
C ASP A 107 -7.64 13.68 17.42
N GLY A 108 -8.75 13.03 17.76
CA GLY A 108 -9.40 13.21 19.05
C GLY A 108 -8.74 12.48 20.22
N ASN A 109 -7.80 11.56 19.98
CA ASN A 109 -7.18 10.73 21.02
C ASN A 109 -6.04 11.47 21.74
N ASP A 110 -5.12 12.06 20.98
CA ASP A 110 -3.95 12.76 21.54
C ASP A 110 -3.73 14.17 20.96
N ASN A 111 -4.66 14.64 20.12
CA ASN A 111 -4.61 15.96 19.51
C ASN A 111 -3.34 16.20 18.67
N SER A 112 -2.80 15.13 18.08
CA SER A 112 -1.63 15.16 17.20
C SER A 112 -1.98 14.85 15.75
N ASN A 113 -1.06 15.24 14.85
CA ASN A 113 -1.10 14.86 13.44
C ASN A 113 -0.29 13.57 13.18
N GLU A 114 0.17 12.90 14.22
CA GLU A 114 0.99 11.69 14.14
C GLU A 114 0.14 10.53 13.60
N ILE A 115 0.72 9.67 12.77
CA ILE A 115 0.05 8.42 12.37
C ILE A 115 0.56 7.33 13.32
N PHE A 116 -0.29 6.83 14.22
CA PHE A 116 0.12 5.74 15.12
C PHE A 116 -0.22 4.36 14.56
N ARG A 117 -1.22 4.27 13.69
CA ARG A 117 -1.61 3.04 13.01
C ARG A 117 -1.93 3.29 11.54
N ILE A 118 -1.46 2.37 10.71
CA ILE A 118 -1.86 2.19 9.31
C ILE A 118 -2.51 0.82 9.22
N GLY A 119 -3.84 0.77 9.24
CA GLY A 119 -4.60 -0.47 9.20
C GLY A 119 -4.86 -0.94 7.77
N ASN A 120 -4.52 -2.20 7.48
CA ASN A 120 -4.80 -2.91 6.22
C ASN A 120 -4.51 -2.10 4.93
N PRO A 121 -3.29 -1.58 4.72
CA PRO A 121 -2.98 -0.79 3.53
C PRO A 121 -3.30 -1.56 2.25
N THR A 122 -4.08 -0.97 1.35
CA THR A 122 -4.56 -1.63 0.12
C THR A 122 -4.52 -0.67 -1.06
N ILE A 123 -3.83 -1.06 -2.14
CA ILE A 123 -3.70 -0.24 -3.36
C ILE A 123 -5.03 -0.19 -4.11
N SER A 124 -5.39 0.99 -4.63
CA SER A 124 -6.59 1.21 -5.43
C SER A 124 -6.53 0.48 -6.78
N ILE A 125 -7.68 0.23 -7.41
CA ILE A 125 -7.77 -0.49 -8.70
C ILE A 125 -6.96 0.21 -9.80
N ASP A 126 -7.00 1.54 -9.84
CA ASP A 126 -6.28 2.38 -10.80
C ASP A 126 -4.79 2.55 -10.46
N SER A 127 -4.33 1.95 -9.35
CA SER A 127 -2.97 2.09 -8.83
C SER A 127 -2.53 3.55 -8.59
N SER A 128 -3.44 4.49 -8.43
CA SER A 128 -3.08 5.90 -8.17
C SER A 128 -2.92 6.20 -6.68
N SER A 129 -3.59 5.41 -5.84
CA SER A 129 -3.84 5.70 -4.44
C SER A 129 -3.72 4.45 -3.58
N ILE A 130 -3.63 4.65 -2.27
CA ILE A 130 -3.66 3.59 -1.27
C ILE A 130 -4.68 3.92 -0.18
N TYR A 131 -5.47 2.92 0.17
CA TYR A 131 -6.45 2.99 1.25
C TYR A 131 -5.85 2.40 2.52
N PHE A 132 -6.14 3.01 3.68
CA PHE A 132 -5.85 2.41 4.99
C PHE A 132 -6.72 3.05 6.06
N THR A 133 -6.88 2.40 7.21
CA THR A 133 -7.50 3.03 8.38
C THR A 133 -6.45 3.68 9.27
N THR A 134 -6.80 4.82 9.88
CA THR A 134 -5.96 5.51 10.87
C THR A 134 -6.82 6.17 11.95
N GLU A 135 -6.20 6.56 13.05
CA GLU A 135 -6.87 7.20 14.18
C GLU A 135 -7.48 8.55 13.79
N LYS A 136 -8.77 8.73 14.10
CA LYS A 136 -9.49 10.01 13.94
C LYS A 136 -10.15 10.46 15.23
N TRP A 137 -10.80 9.55 15.93
CA TRP A 137 -11.53 9.82 17.17
C TRP A 137 -10.94 9.02 18.33
N VAL A 138 -11.27 9.41 19.56
CA VAL A 138 -10.84 8.71 20.80
C VAL A 138 -11.13 7.20 20.73
N THR A 139 -12.23 6.81 20.09
CA THR A 139 -12.75 5.43 20.10
C THR A 139 -12.92 4.84 18.71
N GLY A 140 -12.34 5.45 17.67
CA GLY A 140 -12.59 4.99 16.32
C GLY A 140 -11.67 5.56 15.26
N ASP A 141 -11.67 4.85 14.15
CA ASP A 141 -10.78 5.07 13.04
C ASP A 141 -11.54 5.58 11.82
N GLU A 142 -10.80 6.23 10.93
CA GLU A 142 -11.27 6.68 9.64
C GLU A 142 -10.57 5.89 8.53
N LEU A 143 -11.33 5.46 7.53
CA LEU A 143 -10.76 5.01 6.27
C LEU A 143 -10.37 6.24 5.45
N VAL A 144 -9.12 6.25 4.99
CA VAL A 144 -8.55 7.34 4.20
C VAL A 144 -8.04 6.83 2.87
N LYS A 145 -7.90 7.74 1.92
CA LYS A 145 -7.27 7.52 0.62
C LYS A 145 -6.08 8.47 0.51
N VAL A 146 -4.92 7.92 0.19
CA VAL A 146 -3.71 8.71 -0.03
C VAL A 146 -3.19 8.49 -1.44
N ASN A 147 -3.00 9.55 -2.21
CA ASN A 147 -2.36 9.47 -3.51
C ASN A 147 -0.90 9.04 -3.36
N ILE A 148 -0.50 8.00 -4.08
CA ILE A 148 0.82 7.39 -3.92
C ILE A 148 1.93 8.33 -4.38
N GLU A 149 1.70 9.13 -5.43
CA GLU A 149 2.73 9.97 -6.03
C GLU A 149 2.96 11.29 -5.28
N ASN A 150 1.90 11.97 -4.85
CA ASN A 150 2.01 13.29 -4.21
C ASN A 150 1.62 13.33 -2.73
N GLY A 151 1.19 12.19 -2.15
CA GLY A 151 0.81 12.12 -0.73
C GLY A 151 -0.48 12.86 -0.38
N LYS A 152 -1.25 13.35 -1.37
CA LYS A 152 -2.53 14.01 -1.13
C LYS A 152 -3.47 13.06 -0.40
N TRP A 153 -4.04 13.56 0.69
CA TRP A 153 -4.86 12.81 1.62
C TRP A 153 -6.33 13.23 1.47
N ASP A 154 -7.20 12.25 1.25
CA ASP A 154 -8.65 12.42 1.24
C ASP A 154 -9.27 11.56 2.34
N GLU A 155 -10.07 12.17 3.20
CA GLU A 155 -10.86 11.51 4.24
C GLU A 155 -12.11 10.88 3.58
N LEU A 156 -12.40 9.60 3.86
CA LEU A 156 -13.57 8.93 3.27
C LEU A 156 -14.71 8.85 4.28
N PHE A 157 -14.60 7.94 5.26
CA PHE A 157 -15.66 7.70 6.25
C PHE A 157 -15.14 6.87 7.43
N ALA A 158 -15.90 6.88 8.53
CA ALA A 158 -15.60 6.10 9.73
C ALA A 158 -15.55 4.59 9.43
N SER A 159 -14.45 3.94 9.83
CA SER A 159 -14.26 2.51 9.65
C SER A 159 -13.10 2.01 10.52
N ASN A 160 -13.38 1.04 11.39
CA ASN A 160 -12.36 0.38 12.23
C ASN A 160 -11.64 -0.75 11.51
N HIS A 161 -12.27 -1.32 10.48
CA HIS A 161 -11.70 -2.37 9.66
C HIS A 161 -12.32 -2.31 8.27
N PHE A 162 -11.54 -2.62 7.24
CA PHE A 162 -12.05 -2.71 5.88
C PHE A 162 -11.37 -3.81 5.08
N GLU A 163 -12.08 -4.28 4.06
CA GLU A 163 -11.60 -5.11 2.97
C GLU A 163 -12.04 -4.46 1.65
N TYR A 164 -11.11 -4.22 0.73
CA TYR A 164 -11.38 -3.59 -0.56
C TYR A 164 -11.43 -4.62 -1.69
N PHE A 165 -12.50 -4.59 -2.48
CA PHE A 165 -12.69 -5.56 -3.57
C PHE A 165 -12.10 -5.03 -4.89
N THR A 166 -11.05 -5.67 -5.38
CA THR A 166 -10.39 -5.30 -6.64
C THR A 166 -10.90 -6.08 -7.86
N LYS A 167 -11.67 -7.15 -7.63
CA LYS A 167 -12.15 -8.10 -8.65
C LYS A 167 -13.58 -8.57 -8.33
N GLY A 168 -14.27 -9.08 -9.35
CA GLY A 168 -15.62 -9.64 -9.25
C GLY A 168 -16.72 -8.58 -9.26
N ILE A 169 -17.96 -9.00 -9.00
CA ILE A 169 -19.15 -8.14 -9.07
C ILE A 169 -19.18 -7.01 -8.03
N TYR A 170 -18.40 -7.14 -6.96
CA TYR A 170 -18.27 -6.13 -5.90
C TYR A 170 -17.05 -5.23 -6.09
N LYS A 171 -16.39 -5.28 -7.25
CA LYS A 171 -15.21 -4.47 -7.57
C LYS A 171 -15.48 -2.98 -7.29
N GLY A 172 -14.58 -2.35 -6.56
CA GLY A 172 -14.65 -0.94 -6.19
C GLY A 172 -15.41 -0.65 -4.89
N LEU A 173 -16.01 -1.67 -4.27
CA LEU A 173 -16.69 -1.54 -2.98
C LEU A 173 -15.76 -1.93 -1.82
N PHE A 174 -16.15 -1.48 -0.63
CA PHE A 174 -15.49 -1.78 0.63
C PHE A 174 -16.46 -2.56 1.51
N LEU A 175 -16.03 -3.72 2.04
CA LEU A 175 -16.66 -4.27 3.24
C LEU A 175 -16.01 -3.59 4.43
N ILE A 176 -16.80 -2.89 5.25
CA ILE A 176 -16.30 -2.21 6.45
C ILE A 176 -16.96 -2.70 7.72
N THR A 177 -16.25 -2.50 8.84
CA THR A 177 -16.79 -2.57 10.18
C THR A 177 -16.72 -1.18 10.81
N ARG A 178 -17.87 -0.63 11.22
CA ARG A 178 -17.94 0.66 11.92
C ARG A 178 -18.63 0.52 13.28
N SER A 179 -18.13 1.24 14.28
CA SER A 179 -18.78 1.34 15.59
C SER A 179 -19.79 2.47 15.57
N GLU A 180 -21.06 2.15 15.85
CA GLU A 180 -22.13 3.15 15.90
C GLU A 180 -22.95 3.00 17.16
N ILE A 181 -23.48 4.12 17.65
CA ILE A 181 -24.52 4.13 18.67
C ILE A 181 -25.87 4.13 17.94
N ARG A 182 -26.66 3.09 18.19
CA ARG A 182 -28.06 2.99 17.73
C ARG A 182 -28.95 2.61 18.91
N ASP A 183 -30.15 2.13 18.64
CA ASP A 183 -31.19 1.83 19.64
C ASP A 183 -30.74 0.88 20.77
N LYS A 184 -29.76 0.01 20.51
CA LYS A 184 -29.20 -0.96 21.48
C LYS A 184 -27.90 -0.48 22.15
N GLY A 185 -27.56 0.79 22.03
CA GLY A 185 -26.29 1.36 22.46
C GLY A 185 -25.20 1.22 21.39
N ARG A 186 -23.93 1.26 21.83
CA ARG A 186 -22.78 1.14 20.92
C ARG A 186 -22.61 -0.30 20.46
N ALA A 187 -22.62 -0.53 19.16
CA ALA A 187 -22.35 -1.84 18.56
C ALA A 187 -21.51 -1.71 17.27
N SER A 188 -20.96 -2.82 16.81
CA SER A 188 -20.21 -2.90 15.56
C SER A 188 -21.13 -3.38 14.43
N TYR A 189 -21.18 -2.61 13.35
CA TYR A 189 -22.00 -2.90 12.18
C TYR A 189 -21.11 -3.18 10.98
N ASN A 190 -21.44 -4.22 10.23
CA ASN A 190 -20.72 -4.61 9.03
C ASN A 190 -21.54 -4.23 7.81
N MET A 191 -20.90 -3.64 6.80
CA MET A 191 -21.60 -3.16 5.61
C MET A 191 -20.70 -3.08 4.39
N LEU A 192 -21.34 -3.25 3.24
CA LEU A 192 -20.76 -2.98 1.94
C LEU A 192 -21.08 -1.53 1.56
N VAL A 193 -20.03 -0.74 1.29
CA VAL A 193 -20.14 0.68 0.94
C VAL A 193 -19.31 1.00 -0.29
N ASN A 194 -19.69 2.04 -1.03
CA ASN A 194 -18.83 2.61 -2.07
C ASN A 194 -17.89 3.69 -1.50
N GLU A 195 -17.00 4.26 -2.33
CA GLU A 195 -16.00 5.26 -1.91
C GLU A 195 -16.62 6.56 -1.34
N LYS A 196 -17.89 6.85 -1.66
CA LYS A 196 -18.64 7.99 -1.09
C LYS A 196 -19.29 7.67 0.26
N GLY A 197 -19.10 6.46 0.78
CA GLY A 197 -19.73 5.99 2.03
C GLY A 197 -21.20 5.62 1.89
N ILE A 198 -21.74 5.53 0.67
CA ILE A 198 -23.13 5.10 0.46
C ILE A 198 -23.21 3.59 0.69
N VAL A 199 -24.15 3.18 1.55
CA VAL A 199 -24.37 1.78 1.93
C VAL A 199 -25.14 1.06 0.84
N GLU A 200 -24.51 0.04 0.26
CA GLU A 200 -25.13 -0.86 -0.73
C GLU A 200 -25.80 -2.05 -0.04
N LYS A 201 -25.25 -2.48 1.11
CA LYS A 201 -25.78 -3.57 1.91
C LYS A 201 -25.29 -3.48 3.35
N GLU A 202 -26.20 -3.57 4.31
CA GLU A 202 -25.85 -3.82 5.71
C GLU A 202 -26.02 -5.31 6.04
N PHE A 203 -25.11 -5.86 6.83
CA PHE A 203 -25.15 -7.24 7.27
C PHE A 203 -25.78 -7.33 8.65
N GLU A 204 -26.68 -8.30 8.84
CA GLU A 204 -27.40 -8.53 10.10
C GLU A 204 -26.44 -8.71 11.31
N ASN A 205 -25.29 -9.34 11.09
CA ASN A 205 -24.31 -9.62 12.14
C ASN A 205 -22.93 -9.96 11.53
N GLU A 206 -21.91 -10.07 12.39
CA GLU A 206 -20.54 -10.41 11.97
C GLU A 206 -20.47 -11.77 11.26
N LYS A 207 -21.30 -12.75 11.66
CA LYS A 207 -21.33 -14.09 11.05
C LYS A 207 -21.80 -14.02 9.59
N SER A 208 -22.83 -13.24 9.29
CA SER A 208 -23.31 -13.09 7.91
C SER A 208 -22.31 -12.35 7.03
N ALA A 209 -21.61 -11.34 7.56
CA ALA A 209 -20.50 -10.68 6.86
C ALA A 209 -19.32 -11.63 6.59
N LYS A 210 -18.91 -12.45 7.58
CA LYS A 210 -17.85 -13.46 7.41
C LYS A 210 -18.23 -14.52 6.38
N ASN A 211 -19.47 -14.99 6.38
CA ASN A 211 -19.96 -15.94 5.39
C ASN A 211 -19.94 -15.35 3.98
N PHE A 212 -20.36 -14.09 3.82
CA PHE A 212 -20.24 -13.37 2.57
C PHE A 212 -18.78 -13.32 2.09
N MET A 213 -17.83 -12.95 2.96
CA MET A 213 -16.41 -12.91 2.61
C MET A 213 -15.85 -14.26 2.18
N LYS A 214 -16.27 -15.36 2.82
CA LYS A 214 -15.87 -16.71 2.40
C LYS A 214 -16.34 -17.01 0.98
N THR A 215 -17.60 -16.71 0.66
CA THR A 215 -18.16 -16.91 -0.68
C THR A 215 -17.42 -16.09 -1.74
N ILE A 216 -17.05 -14.84 -1.44
CA ILE A 216 -16.29 -14.00 -2.38
C ILE A 216 -14.86 -14.53 -2.57
N LYS A 217 -14.20 -14.96 -1.49
CA LYS A 217 -12.83 -15.49 -1.57
C LYS A 217 -12.76 -16.84 -2.30
N SER A 218 -13.80 -17.68 -2.21
CA SER A 218 -13.87 -18.96 -2.95
C SER A 218 -14.21 -18.81 -4.44
N ALA A 219 -14.72 -17.65 -4.86
CA ALA A 219 -15.08 -17.37 -6.25
C ALA A 219 -13.95 -16.67 -7.04
N ARG A 220 -12.77 -16.52 -6.44
CA ARG A 220 -11.55 -15.93 -7.04
C ARG A 220 -10.56 -17.02 -7.41
#